data_AF-A0A443PAB6-F1
#
_entry.id   AF-A0A443PAB6-F1
#
_cell.length_a   1.000
_cell.length_b   1.000
_cell.length_c   1.000
_cell.angle_alpha   90.00
_cell.angle_beta   90.00
_cell.angle_gamma   90.00
#
_symmetry.space_group_name_H-M   'P 1'
#
loop_
_entity.id
_entity.type
_entity.pdbx_description
1 polymer ?
#
loop_
_entity_poly.entity_id
_entity_poly.type
_entity_poly.pdbx_seq_one_letter_code
_entity_poly.pdbx_strand_id
1 'polypeptide(L)'
;MALLLKPSSSLTQTLISSSSSTSLSTNPNFSAISYPSFHSHGGKQPKSLLSTGAATQSNTISYSNHHHMLGFLLLFQEFGFNDKEIEALLERNPVLAYASSKSLGNRLLLLKSVGLVEFAIWRLITRHPDILTAEEFDGFLDFVRERLEGIEPRKLERVLIGMEPRFLVGFAEKVGLLVEHGVPEEKLVDFINSISLSVFCRREAEEIERLMVFFKQFDFSFILRRPLLLNLDLDTQIIPRIQVFQEELGGEEEAVKILLRKLPRILSYSVEHFQDQIEFWRSIGLSKGEIFKIFLVYPGVVGVSKERKLKPRVEFLKECGLNAKDIYRFLTKAPLFLSLSFEDNLSKKLGFLVKLGYKRRTRELAFAMGAVTRTSCENMQLVIGVFLSYGLSTEDVFAMSNRHPQVLQYNHSSLEKKMEYLIEEMGREIGELLAFPAFLGYKLERIKRRYESEEGG
;
A
#
# COMPACT_ATOMS: atom_id res chain seq x y z
N MET A 1 39.17 -10.16 -24.35
CA MET A 1 38.30 -9.20 -23.64
C MET A 1 37.32 -9.94 -22.73
N ALA A 2 37.86 -10.70 -21.76
CA ALA A 2 37.16 -11.37 -20.66
C ALA A 2 38.25 -11.74 -19.66
N LEU A 3 38.47 -10.90 -18.64
CA LEU A 3 39.30 -11.12 -17.45
C LEU A 3 39.54 -9.75 -16.81
N LEU A 4 38.65 -9.31 -15.91
CA LEU A 4 38.96 -8.31 -14.85
C LEU A 4 37.78 -8.23 -13.85
N LEU A 5 37.32 -9.38 -13.35
CA LEU A 5 36.48 -9.46 -12.17
C LEU A 5 36.96 -10.63 -11.29
N LYS A 6 37.91 -10.34 -10.39
CA LYS A 6 38.05 -11.04 -9.12
C LYS A 6 37.95 -10.00 -8.01
N PRO A 7 37.07 -10.17 -7.01
CA PRO A 7 37.07 -9.31 -5.83
C PRO A 7 38.22 -9.72 -4.91
N SER A 8 39.13 -8.78 -4.64
CA SER A 8 40.08 -8.95 -3.53
C SER A 8 39.35 -8.72 -2.21
N SER A 9 39.31 -9.78 -1.42
CA SER A 9 38.90 -9.82 -0.02
C SER A 9 39.98 -9.21 0.86
N SER A 10 39.82 -7.95 1.25
CA SER A 10 40.50 -7.34 2.41
C SER A 10 39.99 -5.90 2.56
N LEU A 11 39.60 -5.51 3.78
CA LEU A 11 39.25 -4.15 4.24
C LEU A 11 37.75 -3.75 4.24
N THR A 12 36.88 -4.62 4.75
CA THR A 12 35.56 -4.28 5.34
C THR A 12 35.57 -4.35 6.88
N GLN A 13 36.67 -3.99 7.53
CA GLN A 13 36.77 -3.98 9.00
C GLN A 13 37.25 -2.62 9.51
N THR A 14 36.38 -1.61 9.54
CA THR A 14 36.52 -0.49 10.50
C THR A 14 35.22 0.28 10.80
N LEU A 15 34.04 -0.36 10.74
CA LEU A 15 32.78 0.30 11.15
C LEU A 15 31.77 -0.63 11.85
N ILE A 16 32.22 -1.74 12.46
CA ILE A 16 31.35 -2.60 13.28
C ILE A 16 32.05 -2.87 14.61
N SER A 17 31.77 -2.05 15.61
CA SER A 17 32.07 -2.36 17.01
C SER A 17 31.17 -1.55 17.95
N SER A 18 29.89 -1.92 18.03
CA SER A 18 29.08 -1.81 19.25
C SER A 18 27.68 -2.38 19.04
N SER A 19 27.52 -3.70 19.14
CA SER A 19 26.27 -4.31 19.61
C SER A 19 26.53 -5.78 19.92
N SER A 20 26.64 -6.02 21.22
CA SER A 20 26.81 -7.30 21.86
C SER A 20 25.63 -8.24 21.60
N SER A 21 25.97 -9.50 21.46
CA SER A 21 25.10 -10.68 21.42
C SER A 21 23.99 -10.67 22.48
N THR A 22 22.76 -10.96 22.05
CA THR A 22 21.79 -11.69 22.89
C THR A 22 20.89 -12.54 22.01
N SER A 23 20.95 -13.83 22.29
CA SER A 23 20.16 -14.92 21.73
C SER A 23 18.66 -14.71 21.93
N LEU A 24 17.87 -14.82 20.86
CA LEU A 24 16.42 -14.99 20.94
C LEU A 24 16.13 -16.42 21.42
N SER A 25 15.99 -16.57 22.73
CA SER A 25 15.27 -17.69 23.31
C SER A 25 13.78 -17.47 23.04
N THR A 26 13.15 -18.54 22.55
CA THR A 26 11.73 -18.76 22.69
C THR A 26 11.37 -18.70 24.17
N ASN A 27 10.30 -17.97 24.52
CA ASN A 27 9.52 -18.37 25.68
C ASN A 27 8.03 -18.06 25.49
N PRO A 28 7.16 -18.99 25.91
CA PRO A 28 5.71 -18.89 25.86
C PRO A 28 5.20 -18.18 27.12
N ASN A 29 3.93 -17.76 27.10
CA ASN A 29 2.95 -17.85 28.18
C ASN A 29 1.88 -16.75 28.02
N PHE A 30 0.64 -17.17 27.79
CA PHE A 30 -0.47 -16.61 28.57
C PHE A 30 -1.28 -17.77 29.12
N SER A 31 -1.27 -17.81 30.44
CA SER A 31 -1.80 -18.81 31.35
C SER A 31 -3.33 -18.83 31.36
N ALA A 32 -3.85 -20.05 31.44
CA ALA A 32 -5.23 -20.35 31.78
C ALA A 32 -5.55 -19.80 33.18
N ILE A 33 -6.65 -19.05 33.26
CA ILE A 33 -7.29 -18.69 34.53
C ILE A 33 -8.32 -19.77 34.83
N SER A 34 -7.99 -20.61 35.81
CA SER A 34 -8.87 -21.58 36.44
C SER A 34 -9.85 -20.85 37.37
N TYR A 35 -11.15 -21.08 37.22
CA TYR A 35 -12.15 -20.69 38.23
C TYR A 35 -12.49 -21.88 39.15
N PRO A 36 -12.83 -21.64 40.43
CA PRO A 36 -12.82 -22.67 41.47
C PRO A 36 -14.07 -23.54 41.48
N SER A 37 -13.85 -24.83 41.72
CA SER A 37 -14.82 -25.85 42.09
C SER A 37 -15.55 -25.48 43.39
N PHE A 38 -16.88 -25.39 43.35
CA PHE A 38 -17.69 -25.27 44.56
C PHE A 38 -17.90 -26.65 45.20
N HIS A 39 -17.45 -26.76 46.45
CA HIS A 39 -17.71 -27.89 47.32
C HIS A 39 -19.19 -27.97 47.72
N SER A 40 -19.67 -29.21 47.73
CA SER A 40 -20.91 -29.66 48.33
C SER A 40 -20.89 -29.50 49.85
N HIS A 41 -21.98 -28.98 50.43
CA HIS A 41 -22.37 -29.28 51.81
C HIS A 41 -23.88 -29.47 51.87
N GLY A 42 -24.26 -30.61 52.46
CA GLY A 42 -25.62 -31.13 52.48
C GLY A 42 -26.54 -30.42 53.48
N GLY A 43 -27.84 -30.59 53.25
CA GLY A 43 -28.88 -30.08 54.12
C GLY A 43 -30.26 -30.59 53.75
N LYS A 44 -30.55 -31.83 54.17
CA LYS A 44 -31.86 -32.35 54.62
C LYS A 44 -33.09 -32.16 53.73
N GLN A 45 -33.56 -33.29 53.18
CA GLN A 45 -34.99 -33.52 52.92
C GLN A 45 -35.82 -33.46 54.23
N PRO A 46 -37.13 -33.24 54.10
CA PRO A 46 -38.09 -34.18 54.67
C PRO A 46 -39.06 -34.74 53.61
N LYS A 47 -39.50 -35.97 53.87
CA LYS A 47 -40.42 -36.78 53.08
C LYS A 47 -41.89 -36.37 53.30
N SER A 48 -42.67 -36.70 52.26
CA SER A 48 -44.08 -37.16 52.23
C SER A 48 -45.22 -36.18 52.52
N LEU A 49 -46.17 -36.06 51.58
CA LEU A 49 -47.46 -36.81 51.60
C LEU A 49 -48.33 -36.49 50.35
N LEU A 50 -48.72 -37.58 49.66
CA LEU A 50 -49.98 -37.90 48.95
C LEU A 50 -50.82 -36.83 48.20
N SER A 51 -51.07 -37.18 46.92
CA SER A 51 -52.40 -37.29 46.26
C SER A 51 -53.15 -36.03 45.82
N THR A 52 -53.27 -35.82 44.50
CA THR A 52 -54.50 -36.05 43.71
C THR A 52 -54.28 -35.63 42.26
N GLY A 53 -54.81 -36.40 41.30
CA GLY A 53 -54.69 -36.14 39.87
C GLY A 53 -55.78 -35.23 39.31
N ALA A 54 -55.49 -34.65 38.15
CA ALA A 54 -56.41 -34.34 37.04
C ALA A 54 -55.56 -33.68 35.94
N ALA A 55 -55.28 -34.40 34.86
CA ALA A 55 -56.03 -34.31 33.61
C ALA A 55 -55.26 -33.47 32.56
N THR A 56 -54.51 -34.20 31.74
CA THR A 56 -54.52 -34.11 30.27
C THR A 56 -54.80 -32.72 29.66
N GLN A 57 -53.74 -32.07 29.19
CA GLN A 57 -53.78 -31.38 27.90
C GLN A 57 -52.70 -31.97 27.01
N SER A 58 -53.09 -33.08 26.38
CA SER A 58 -52.60 -33.45 25.06
C SER A 58 -52.85 -32.28 24.11
N ASN A 59 -51.90 -31.35 24.01
CA ASN A 59 -51.82 -30.49 22.85
C ASN A 59 -51.12 -31.29 21.76
N THR A 60 -51.95 -31.87 20.90
CA THR A 60 -51.65 -32.40 19.59
C THR A 60 -50.64 -31.49 18.89
N ILE A 61 -49.35 -31.82 18.96
CA ILE A 61 -48.34 -31.23 18.09
C ILE A 61 -48.66 -31.75 16.70
N SER A 62 -49.32 -30.88 15.94
CA SER A 62 -49.74 -31.08 14.56
C SER A 62 -48.64 -31.75 13.72
N TYR A 63 -49.03 -32.74 12.92
CA TYR A 63 -48.21 -33.37 11.87
C TYR A 63 -47.46 -32.36 10.98
N SER A 64 -47.92 -31.10 10.90
CA SER A 64 -47.26 -30.00 10.18
C SER A 64 -45.90 -29.59 10.78
N ASN A 65 -45.72 -29.64 12.10
CA ASN A 65 -44.46 -29.25 12.76
C ASN A 65 -43.37 -30.31 12.58
N HIS A 66 -43.74 -31.58 12.46
CA HIS A 66 -42.76 -32.67 12.29
C HIS A 66 -42.17 -32.68 10.87
N HIS A 67 -43.00 -32.49 9.84
CA HIS A 67 -42.53 -32.33 8.45
C HIS A 67 -41.67 -31.07 8.26
N HIS A 68 -42.02 -29.96 8.92
CA HIS A 68 -41.22 -28.74 8.89
C HIS A 68 -39.84 -28.96 9.55
N MET A 69 -39.80 -29.63 10.71
CA MET A 69 -38.57 -29.95 11.42
C MET A 69 -37.68 -30.91 10.62
N LEU A 70 -38.26 -31.93 9.97
CA LEU A 70 -37.52 -32.85 9.10
C LEU A 70 -36.92 -32.13 7.88
N GLY A 71 -37.67 -31.24 7.24
CA GLY A 71 -37.16 -30.41 6.14
C GLY A 71 -36.06 -29.43 6.58
N PHE A 72 -36.15 -28.90 7.79
CA PHE A 72 -35.11 -28.06 8.39
C PHE A 72 -33.83 -28.86 8.66
N LEU A 73 -33.94 -30.05 9.27
CA LEU A 73 -32.79 -30.91 9.55
C LEU A 73 -32.04 -31.30 8.27
N LEU A 74 -32.76 -31.79 7.26
CA LEU A 74 -32.17 -32.18 5.98
C LEU A 74 -31.47 -30.99 5.30
N LEU A 75 -32.09 -29.80 5.32
CA LEU A 75 -31.52 -28.60 4.73
C LEU A 75 -30.17 -28.23 5.36
N PHE A 76 -30.06 -28.20 6.68
CA PHE A 76 -28.81 -27.78 7.34
C PHE A 76 -27.73 -28.87 7.30
N GLN A 77 -28.13 -30.16 7.26
CA GLN A 77 -27.18 -31.26 7.06
C GLN A 77 -26.44 -31.16 5.71
N GLU A 78 -27.09 -30.66 4.65
CA GLU A 78 -26.43 -30.38 3.35
C GLU A 78 -25.31 -29.34 3.44
N PHE A 79 -25.30 -28.51 4.49
CA PHE A 79 -24.27 -27.49 4.74
C PHE A 79 -23.31 -27.91 5.86
N GLY A 80 -23.31 -29.18 6.25
CA GLY A 80 -22.35 -29.78 7.17
C GLY A 80 -22.71 -29.68 8.65
N PHE A 81 -23.95 -29.29 9.00
CA PHE A 81 -24.41 -29.31 10.38
C PHE A 81 -24.75 -30.74 10.82
N ASN A 82 -24.36 -31.11 12.04
CA ASN A 82 -24.85 -32.32 12.69
C ASN A 82 -26.07 -32.05 13.57
N ASP A 83 -26.81 -33.10 13.95
CA ASP A 83 -28.06 -32.97 14.71
C ASP A 83 -27.90 -32.17 16.02
N LYS A 84 -26.78 -32.37 16.74
CA LYS A 84 -26.51 -31.64 17.99
C LYS A 84 -26.24 -30.15 17.75
N GLU A 85 -25.57 -29.82 16.66
CA GLU A 85 -25.33 -28.42 16.27
C GLU A 85 -26.63 -27.75 15.85
N ILE A 86 -27.53 -28.47 15.16
CA ILE A 86 -28.84 -27.96 14.78
C ILE A 86 -29.72 -27.73 16.01
N GLU A 87 -29.75 -28.67 16.95
CA GLU A 87 -30.45 -28.50 18.23
C GLU A 87 -29.93 -27.27 18.98
N ALA A 88 -28.61 -27.13 19.13
CA ALA A 88 -28.00 -25.96 19.77
C ALA A 88 -28.27 -24.64 19.01
N LEU A 89 -28.41 -24.68 17.68
CA LEU A 89 -28.76 -23.53 16.86
C LEU A 89 -30.19 -23.04 17.16
N LEU A 90 -31.14 -23.98 17.24
CA LEU A 90 -32.54 -23.68 17.54
C LEU A 90 -32.75 -23.23 18.98
N GLU A 91 -32.01 -23.78 19.94
CA GLU A 91 -32.01 -23.30 21.33
C GLU A 91 -31.55 -21.84 21.44
N ARG A 92 -30.51 -21.48 20.67
CA ARG A 92 -29.96 -20.11 20.66
C ARG A 92 -30.78 -19.13 19.84
N ASN A 93 -31.44 -19.59 18.78
CA ASN A 93 -32.26 -18.77 17.91
C ASN A 93 -33.58 -19.48 17.54
N PRO A 94 -34.57 -19.45 18.46
CA PRO A 94 -35.85 -20.13 18.25
C PRO A 94 -36.65 -19.60 17.06
N VAL A 95 -36.39 -18.36 16.62
CA VAL A 95 -37.09 -17.73 15.48
C VAL A 95 -36.88 -18.52 14.19
N LEU A 96 -35.71 -19.18 14.05
CA LEU A 96 -35.42 -20.06 12.91
C LEU A 96 -36.38 -21.24 12.79
N ALA A 97 -36.91 -21.75 13.90
CA ALA A 97 -37.86 -22.88 13.88
C ALA A 97 -39.19 -22.51 13.21
N TYR A 98 -39.54 -21.23 13.23
CA TYR A 98 -40.78 -20.70 12.65
C TYR A 98 -40.60 -20.17 11.23
N ALA A 99 -39.36 -19.96 10.78
CA ALA A 99 -39.06 -19.53 9.42
C ALA A 99 -39.25 -20.68 8.43
N SER A 100 -39.83 -20.40 7.25
CA SER A 100 -40.12 -21.47 6.29
C SER A 100 -38.83 -22.13 5.78
N SER A 101 -38.78 -23.46 5.80
CA SER A 101 -37.66 -24.26 5.26
C SER A 101 -37.31 -23.88 3.81
N LYS A 102 -38.30 -23.54 2.97
CA LYS A 102 -38.07 -23.05 1.61
C LYS A 102 -37.34 -21.70 1.56
N SER A 103 -37.74 -20.74 2.41
CA SER A 103 -37.09 -19.43 2.47
C SER A 103 -35.65 -19.53 2.99
N LEU A 104 -35.44 -20.33 4.04
CA LEU A 104 -34.09 -20.61 4.56
C LEU A 104 -33.23 -21.27 3.49
N GLY A 105 -33.77 -22.27 2.78
CA GLY A 105 -33.06 -22.95 1.69
C GLY A 105 -32.66 -21.99 0.58
N ASN A 106 -33.56 -21.10 0.16
CA ASN A 106 -33.24 -20.06 -0.83
C ASN A 106 -32.08 -19.17 -0.36
N ARG A 107 -32.09 -18.71 0.90
CA ARG A 107 -31.02 -17.87 1.47
C ARG A 107 -29.66 -18.58 1.51
N LEU A 108 -29.66 -19.87 1.86
CA LEU A 108 -28.44 -20.68 1.85
C LEU A 108 -27.90 -20.90 0.43
N LEU A 109 -28.79 -21.10 -0.55
CA LEU A 109 -28.42 -21.17 -1.96
C LEU A 109 -27.92 -19.82 -2.50
N LEU A 110 -28.52 -18.71 -2.08
CA LEU A 110 -28.04 -17.36 -2.42
C LEU A 110 -26.62 -17.14 -1.90
N LEU A 111 -26.33 -17.54 -0.66
CA LEU A 111 -24.97 -17.49 -0.10
C LEU A 111 -23.96 -18.30 -0.93
N LYS A 112 -24.35 -19.50 -1.40
CA LYS A 112 -23.52 -20.27 -2.34
C LYS A 112 -23.32 -19.52 -3.66
N SER A 113 -24.36 -18.88 -4.18
CA SER A 113 -24.32 -18.16 -5.47
C SER A 113 -23.38 -16.94 -5.46
N VAL A 114 -23.20 -16.29 -4.30
CA VAL A 114 -22.22 -15.18 -4.14
C VAL A 114 -20.81 -15.69 -3.80
N GLY A 115 -20.56 -17.00 -3.91
CA GLY A 115 -19.25 -17.63 -3.80
C GLY A 115 -18.83 -18.08 -2.40
N LEU A 116 -19.72 -18.06 -1.39
CA LEU A 116 -19.40 -18.65 -0.09
C LEU A 116 -19.44 -20.18 -0.16
N VAL A 117 -18.35 -20.81 0.28
CA VAL A 117 -18.26 -22.26 0.40
C VAL A 117 -19.04 -22.77 1.62
N GLU A 118 -19.41 -24.05 1.62
CA GLU A 118 -20.25 -24.66 2.67
C GLU A 118 -19.70 -24.44 4.08
N PHE A 119 -18.39 -24.61 4.28
CA PHE A 119 -17.76 -24.35 5.58
C PHE A 119 -17.88 -22.87 6.03
N ALA A 120 -17.83 -21.92 5.10
CA ALA A 120 -18.01 -20.50 5.41
C ALA A 120 -19.46 -20.20 5.80
N ILE A 121 -20.42 -20.82 5.10
CA ILE A 121 -21.85 -20.73 5.41
C ILE A 121 -22.14 -21.34 6.78
N TRP A 122 -21.62 -22.54 7.05
CA TRP A 122 -21.71 -23.19 8.36
C TRP A 122 -21.19 -22.28 9.47
N ARG A 123 -20.01 -21.69 9.26
CA ARG A 123 -19.39 -20.78 10.23
C ARG A 123 -20.22 -19.52 10.46
N LEU A 124 -20.78 -18.94 9.39
CA LEU A 124 -21.65 -17.78 9.44
C LEU A 124 -22.88 -18.05 10.32
N ILE A 125 -23.62 -19.10 10.00
CA ILE A 125 -24.87 -19.46 10.68
C ILE A 125 -24.61 -19.82 12.14
N THR A 126 -23.53 -20.55 12.42
CA THR A 126 -23.18 -20.94 13.79
C THR A 126 -22.90 -19.71 14.67
N ARG A 127 -22.33 -18.65 14.10
CA ARG A 127 -21.95 -17.44 14.84
C ARG A 127 -23.02 -16.36 14.84
N HIS A 128 -23.81 -16.26 13.78
CA HIS A 128 -24.74 -15.17 13.55
C HIS A 128 -26.00 -15.69 12.84
N PRO A 129 -26.79 -16.56 13.51
CA PRO A 129 -27.95 -17.25 12.91
C PRO A 129 -29.08 -16.32 12.49
N ASP A 130 -29.22 -15.19 13.15
CA ASP A 130 -30.24 -14.15 12.94
C ASP A 130 -30.16 -13.51 11.55
N ILE A 131 -29.00 -13.59 10.87
CA ILE A 131 -28.85 -13.16 9.48
C ILE A 131 -29.83 -13.90 8.53
N LEU A 132 -30.17 -15.15 8.84
CA LEU A 132 -31.09 -15.95 8.02
C LEU A 132 -32.55 -15.53 8.17
N THR A 133 -32.88 -14.69 9.15
CA THR A 133 -34.23 -14.15 9.39
C THR A 133 -34.32 -12.64 9.13
N ALA A 134 -33.19 -11.99 8.89
CA ALA A 134 -33.10 -10.56 8.62
C ALA A 134 -33.82 -10.20 7.30
N GLU A 135 -34.60 -9.11 7.27
CA GLU A 135 -35.37 -8.70 6.09
C GLU A 135 -34.48 -8.12 4.99
N GLU A 136 -33.38 -7.50 5.40
CA GLU A 136 -32.43 -6.78 4.54
C GLU A 136 -31.51 -7.72 3.76
N PHE A 137 -31.44 -8.99 4.20
CA PHE A 137 -30.43 -9.94 3.76
C PHE A 137 -30.58 -10.33 2.29
N ASP A 138 -31.82 -10.56 1.84
CA ASP A 138 -32.09 -10.97 0.45
C ASP A 138 -31.70 -9.86 -0.51
N GLY A 139 -32.14 -8.62 -0.26
CA GLY A 139 -31.79 -7.46 -1.08
C GLY A 139 -30.29 -7.18 -1.14
N PHE A 140 -29.57 -7.39 -0.04
CA PHE A 140 -28.12 -7.26 -0.01
C PHE A 140 -27.44 -8.33 -0.89
N LEU A 141 -27.79 -9.60 -0.73
CA LEU A 141 -27.16 -10.69 -1.49
C LEU A 141 -27.53 -10.67 -2.96
N ASP A 142 -28.78 -10.35 -3.30
CA ASP A 142 -29.22 -10.21 -4.69
C ASP A 142 -28.43 -9.10 -5.38
N PHE A 143 -28.25 -7.95 -4.73
CA PHE A 143 -27.43 -6.86 -5.26
C PHE A 143 -25.96 -7.26 -5.45
N VAL A 144 -25.39 -7.98 -4.48
CA VAL A 144 -24.01 -8.49 -4.58
C VAL A 144 -23.88 -9.46 -5.76
N ARG A 145 -24.84 -10.38 -5.92
CA ARG A 145 -24.87 -11.36 -7.02
C ARG A 145 -24.99 -10.66 -8.38
N GLU A 146 -25.86 -9.67 -8.49
CA GLU A 146 -26.24 -9.07 -9.78
C GLU A 146 -25.28 -7.98 -10.24
N ARG A 147 -24.73 -7.19 -9.32
CA ARG A 147 -23.92 -6.01 -9.67
C ARG A 147 -22.48 -6.08 -9.19
N LEU A 148 -22.17 -6.93 -8.21
CA LEU A 148 -20.83 -7.03 -7.63
C LEU A 148 -20.24 -8.44 -7.78
N GLU A 149 -20.52 -9.08 -8.92
CA GLU A 149 -19.90 -10.34 -9.30
C GLU A 149 -18.36 -10.21 -9.28
N GLY A 150 -17.69 -11.06 -8.52
CA GLY A 150 -16.23 -11.00 -8.31
C GLY A 150 -15.78 -10.35 -7.00
N ILE A 151 -16.70 -9.99 -6.09
CA ILE A 151 -16.33 -9.69 -4.70
C ILE A 151 -15.60 -10.89 -4.08
N GLU A 152 -14.52 -10.62 -3.33
CA GLU A 152 -13.79 -11.66 -2.62
C GLU A 152 -14.68 -12.36 -1.57
N PRO A 153 -14.92 -13.69 -1.66
CA PRO A 153 -15.83 -14.37 -0.75
C PRO A 153 -15.42 -14.28 0.73
N ARG A 154 -14.12 -14.28 1.02
CA ARG A 154 -13.59 -14.12 2.38
C ARG A 154 -13.94 -12.76 3.00
N LYS A 155 -14.05 -11.74 2.16
CA LYS A 155 -14.39 -10.38 2.59
C LYS A 155 -15.87 -10.27 2.89
N LEU A 156 -16.70 -10.83 2.00
CA LEU A 156 -18.14 -10.94 2.19
C LEU A 156 -18.45 -11.72 3.47
N GLU A 157 -17.82 -12.88 3.64
CA GLU A 157 -17.95 -13.70 4.84
C GLU A 157 -17.58 -12.93 6.11
N ARG A 158 -16.47 -12.19 6.11
CA ARG A 158 -16.06 -11.37 7.26
C ARG A 158 -17.10 -10.32 7.63
N VAL A 159 -17.74 -9.68 6.65
CA VAL A 159 -18.81 -8.72 6.89
C VAL A 159 -20.01 -9.42 7.52
N LEU A 160 -20.49 -10.50 6.91
CA LEU A 160 -21.69 -11.21 7.36
C LEU A 160 -21.54 -11.81 8.78
N ILE A 161 -20.34 -12.24 9.16
CA ILE A 161 -20.06 -12.76 10.52
C ILE A 161 -19.91 -11.64 11.56
N GLY A 162 -19.28 -10.53 11.18
CA GLY A 162 -18.79 -9.51 12.13
C GLY A 162 -19.69 -8.27 12.27
N MET A 163 -20.89 -8.30 11.72
CA MET A 163 -21.76 -7.14 11.60
C MET A 163 -23.22 -7.51 11.77
N GLU A 164 -23.94 -6.69 12.54
CA GLU A 164 -25.39 -6.82 12.68
C GLU A 164 -26.12 -6.50 11.35
N PRO A 165 -27.22 -7.21 11.01
CA PRO A 165 -27.87 -7.09 9.71
C PRO A 165 -28.36 -5.68 9.36
N ARG A 166 -28.73 -4.87 10.38
CA ARG A 166 -29.17 -3.48 10.21
C ARG A 166 -28.18 -2.59 9.43
N PHE A 167 -26.89 -2.91 9.44
CA PHE A 167 -25.87 -2.14 8.71
C PHE A 167 -25.82 -2.49 7.22
N LEU A 168 -26.53 -3.54 6.77
CA LEU A 168 -26.68 -3.88 5.35
C LEU A 168 -27.75 -3.02 4.66
N VAL A 169 -28.60 -2.33 5.43
CA VAL A 169 -29.61 -1.40 4.91
C VAL A 169 -28.95 -0.33 4.04
N GLY A 170 -29.55 -0.06 2.89
CA GLY A 170 -29.09 0.96 1.96
C GLY A 170 -27.76 0.62 1.28
N PHE A 171 -27.26 -0.62 1.37
CA PHE A 171 -25.98 -0.98 0.73
C PHE A 171 -25.95 -0.66 -0.78
N ALA A 172 -27.03 -0.95 -1.50
CA ALA A 172 -27.16 -0.64 -2.93
C ALA A 172 -27.07 0.87 -3.21
N GLU A 173 -27.74 1.69 -2.39
CA GLU A 173 -27.68 3.16 -2.45
C GLU A 173 -26.25 3.66 -2.20
N LYS A 174 -25.59 3.17 -1.14
CA LYS A 174 -24.20 3.51 -0.80
C LYS A 174 -23.24 3.20 -1.95
N VAL A 175 -23.42 2.06 -2.62
CA VAL A 175 -22.63 1.70 -3.81
C VAL A 175 -23.01 2.58 -5.01
N GLY A 176 -24.28 2.94 -5.17
CA GLY A 176 -24.76 3.91 -6.16
C GLY A 176 -24.03 5.26 -6.06
N LEU A 177 -23.90 5.79 -4.84
CA LEU A 177 -23.17 7.03 -4.57
C LEU A 177 -21.73 6.98 -5.07
N LEU A 178 -21.06 5.83 -5.00
CA LEU A 178 -19.70 5.68 -5.52
C LEU A 178 -19.64 5.94 -7.03
N VAL A 179 -20.60 5.39 -7.76
CA VAL A 179 -20.68 5.49 -9.23
C VAL A 179 -21.11 6.89 -9.66
N GLU A 180 -22.15 7.43 -9.03
CA GLU A 180 -22.60 8.81 -9.24
C GLU A 180 -21.47 9.82 -8.99
N HIS A 181 -20.55 9.49 -8.10
CA HIS A 181 -19.42 10.33 -7.75
C HIS A 181 -18.12 10.04 -8.50
N GLY A 182 -18.15 9.18 -9.51
CA GLY A 182 -17.08 9.04 -10.50
C GLY A 182 -16.26 7.76 -10.40
N VAL A 183 -16.68 6.76 -9.59
CA VAL A 183 -16.15 5.40 -9.73
C VAL A 183 -16.72 4.79 -11.01
N PRO A 184 -15.88 4.45 -12.00
CA PRO A 184 -16.38 3.81 -13.22
C PRO A 184 -16.97 2.44 -12.93
N GLU A 185 -18.08 2.10 -13.58
CA GLU A 185 -18.81 0.84 -13.37
C GLU A 185 -17.87 -0.36 -13.58
N GLU A 186 -17.00 -0.30 -14.60
CA GLU A 186 -16.06 -1.37 -14.93
C GLU A 186 -14.95 -1.58 -13.88
N LYS A 187 -14.76 -0.64 -12.95
CA LYS A 187 -13.80 -0.73 -11.84
C LYS A 187 -14.46 -0.88 -10.47
N LEU A 188 -15.80 -0.92 -10.42
CA LEU A 188 -16.55 -0.88 -9.17
C LEU A 188 -16.20 -2.05 -8.26
N VAL A 189 -16.14 -3.27 -8.81
CA VAL A 189 -15.83 -4.49 -8.05
C VAL A 189 -14.41 -4.43 -7.48
N ASP A 190 -13.42 -4.07 -8.29
CA ASP A 190 -12.02 -3.90 -7.84
C ASP A 190 -11.89 -2.81 -6.76
N PHE A 191 -12.64 -1.71 -6.91
CA PHE A 191 -12.70 -0.64 -5.94
C PHE A 191 -13.29 -1.12 -4.62
N ILE A 192 -14.44 -1.80 -4.65
CA ILE A 192 -15.08 -2.39 -3.47
C ILE A 192 -14.17 -3.42 -2.81
N ASN A 193 -13.47 -4.27 -3.59
CA ASN A 193 -12.48 -5.22 -3.09
C ASN A 193 -11.27 -4.52 -2.45
N SER A 194 -10.97 -3.29 -2.83
CA SER A 194 -9.86 -2.50 -2.27
C SER A 194 -10.17 -1.82 -0.92
N ILE A 195 -11.44 -1.54 -0.59
CA ILE A 195 -11.82 -0.83 0.66
C ILE A 195 -12.11 -1.78 1.84
N SER A 196 -12.49 -1.29 3.02
CA SER A 196 -13.02 -2.15 4.08
C SER A 196 -14.54 -2.20 3.96
N LEU A 197 -15.09 -3.33 3.51
CA LEU A 197 -16.55 -3.48 3.36
C LEU A 197 -17.27 -3.35 4.71
N SER A 198 -16.63 -3.77 5.81
CA SER A 198 -17.19 -3.62 7.15
C SER A 198 -17.24 -2.16 7.62
N VAL A 199 -16.31 -1.30 7.19
CA VAL A 199 -16.36 0.14 7.50
C VAL A 199 -17.41 0.79 6.60
N PHE A 200 -17.40 0.44 5.32
CA PHE A 200 -18.32 0.97 4.32
C PHE A 200 -19.79 0.73 4.68
N CYS A 201 -20.18 -0.49 5.05
CA CYS A 201 -21.57 -0.78 5.43
C CYS A 201 -22.01 -0.04 6.70
N ARG A 202 -21.11 0.20 7.66
CA ARG A 202 -21.44 0.91 8.90
C ARG A 202 -21.60 2.42 8.74
N ARG A 203 -21.10 2.99 7.66
CA ARG A 203 -21.26 4.42 7.38
C ARG A 203 -22.66 4.70 6.87
N GLU A 204 -23.19 5.85 7.24
CA GLU A 204 -24.43 6.35 6.66
C GLU A 204 -24.19 6.80 5.20
N ALA A 205 -25.24 6.75 4.38
CA ALA A 205 -25.16 7.14 2.97
C ALA A 205 -24.70 8.61 2.83
N GLU A 206 -25.22 9.51 3.68
CA GLU A 206 -24.84 10.93 3.73
C GLU A 206 -23.35 11.13 4.02
N GLU A 207 -22.76 10.31 4.91
CA GLU A 207 -21.32 10.40 5.20
C GLU A 207 -20.47 9.98 4.01
N ILE A 208 -20.89 8.93 3.29
CA ILE A 208 -20.22 8.49 2.06
C ILE A 208 -20.35 9.57 0.99
N GLU A 209 -21.52 10.16 0.81
CA GLU A 209 -21.72 11.26 -0.14
C GLU A 209 -20.83 12.46 0.20
N ARG A 210 -20.81 12.90 1.47
CA ARG A 210 -19.92 13.99 1.94
C ARG A 210 -18.45 13.70 1.65
N LEU A 211 -17.98 12.48 1.93
CA LEU A 211 -16.61 12.05 1.60
C LEU A 211 -16.33 12.16 0.10
N MET A 212 -17.26 11.71 -0.73
CA MET A 212 -17.11 11.66 -2.17
C MET A 212 -17.14 13.05 -2.81
N VAL A 213 -18.05 13.92 -2.39
CA VAL A 213 -18.09 15.34 -2.76
C VAL A 213 -16.80 16.04 -2.33
N PHE A 214 -16.33 15.78 -1.12
CA PHE A 214 -15.07 16.34 -0.63
C PHE A 214 -13.87 15.88 -1.47
N PHE A 215 -13.80 14.62 -1.89
CA PHE A 215 -12.70 14.16 -2.74
C PHE A 215 -12.75 14.73 -4.16
N LYS A 216 -13.95 14.97 -4.72
CA LYS A 216 -14.11 15.59 -6.05
C LYS A 216 -13.40 16.94 -6.17
N GLN A 217 -13.29 17.71 -5.10
CA GLN A 217 -12.61 19.01 -5.14
C GLN A 217 -11.09 18.91 -5.41
N PHE A 218 -10.49 17.74 -5.17
CA PHE A 218 -9.04 17.50 -5.28
C PHE A 218 -8.64 16.59 -6.47
N ASP A 219 -9.51 16.47 -7.48
CA ASP A 219 -9.43 15.49 -8.58
C ASP A 219 -9.69 14.04 -8.12
N PHE A 220 -10.82 13.46 -8.52
CA PHE A 220 -11.23 12.11 -8.15
C PHE A 220 -10.25 11.00 -8.59
N SER A 221 -9.32 11.27 -9.51
CA SER A 221 -8.36 10.28 -9.99
C SER A 221 -7.46 9.68 -8.90
N PHE A 222 -7.25 10.39 -7.77
CA PHE A 222 -6.39 9.88 -6.70
C PHE A 222 -7.10 8.80 -5.86
N ILE A 223 -8.42 8.90 -5.65
CA ILE A 223 -9.15 7.90 -4.86
C ILE A 223 -9.25 6.58 -5.62
N LEU A 224 -9.39 6.60 -6.95
CA LEU A 224 -9.31 5.39 -7.78
C LEU A 224 -7.97 4.66 -7.65
N ARG A 225 -6.87 5.40 -7.44
CA ARG A 225 -5.54 4.81 -7.22
C ARG A 225 -5.30 4.40 -5.77
N ARG A 226 -6.12 4.87 -4.83
CA ARG A 226 -6.03 4.49 -3.42
C ARG A 226 -7.41 4.45 -2.75
N PRO A 227 -8.27 3.46 -3.09
CA PRO A 227 -9.63 3.38 -2.56
C PRO A 227 -9.67 3.31 -1.02
N LEU A 228 -8.63 2.72 -0.41
CA LEU A 228 -8.48 2.61 1.05
C LEU A 228 -8.59 3.94 1.81
N LEU A 229 -8.45 5.11 1.16
CA LEU A 229 -8.70 6.39 1.80
C LEU A 229 -10.17 6.57 2.22
N LEU A 230 -11.13 5.88 1.58
CA LEU A 230 -12.54 5.88 1.97
C LEU A 230 -12.79 5.22 3.34
N ASN A 231 -11.82 4.44 3.83
CA ASN A 231 -11.90 3.90 5.19
C ASN A 231 -11.62 4.97 6.26
N LEU A 232 -10.98 6.08 5.89
CA LEU A 232 -10.64 7.15 6.81
C LEU A 232 -11.85 8.04 7.09
N ASP A 233 -11.92 8.55 8.29
CA ASP A 233 -12.94 9.51 8.67
C ASP A 233 -12.68 10.90 8.07
N LEU A 234 -13.73 11.56 7.57
CA LEU A 234 -13.61 12.85 6.89
C LEU A 234 -13.12 13.93 7.86
N ASP A 235 -13.83 14.09 8.96
CA ASP A 235 -13.71 15.23 9.87
C ASP A 235 -12.52 15.08 10.82
N THR A 236 -12.25 13.87 11.30
CA THR A 236 -11.19 13.61 12.29
C THR A 236 -9.86 13.17 11.67
N GLN A 237 -9.83 12.73 10.40
CA GLN A 237 -8.61 12.22 9.78
C GLN A 237 -8.25 12.93 8.48
N ILE A 238 -9.14 12.95 7.48
CA ILE A 238 -8.81 13.46 6.15
C ILE A 238 -8.61 14.97 6.19
N ILE A 239 -9.58 15.72 6.72
CA ILE A 239 -9.53 17.19 6.78
C ILE A 239 -8.29 17.68 7.55
N PRO A 240 -8.00 17.21 8.78
CA PRO A 240 -6.82 17.65 9.52
C PRO A 240 -5.50 17.35 8.79
N ARG A 241 -5.40 16.19 8.13
CA ARG A 241 -4.19 15.83 7.36
C ARG A 241 -3.98 16.76 6.16
N ILE A 242 -5.05 17.15 5.48
CA ILE A 242 -4.99 18.10 4.36
C ILE A 242 -4.68 19.52 4.86
N GLN A 243 -5.30 19.96 5.95
CA GLN A 243 -5.06 21.27 6.55
C GLN A 243 -3.59 21.46 6.90
N VAL A 244 -2.95 20.44 7.46
CA VAL A 244 -1.50 20.51 7.76
C VAL A 244 -0.67 20.64 6.47
N PHE A 245 -1.07 20.02 5.36
CA PHE A 245 -0.39 20.28 4.08
C PHE A 245 -0.57 21.72 3.62
N GLN A 246 -1.77 22.29 3.78
CA GLN A 246 -2.03 23.68 3.43
C GLN A 246 -1.21 24.63 4.32
N GLU A 247 -1.25 24.44 5.64
CA GLU A 247 -0.57 25.28 6.61
C GLU A 247 0.95 25.16 6.52
N GLU A 248 1.50 23.94 6.44
CA GLU A 248 2.94 23.69 6.57
C GLU A 248 3.68 23.71 5.24
N LEU A 249 3.01 23.53 4.11
CA LEU A 249 3.65 23.45 2.80
C LEU A 249 3.40 24.66 1.88
N GLY A 250 2.82 25.75 2.39
CA GLY A 250 2.77 27.03 1.67
C GLY A 250 1.41 27.41 1.07
N GLY A 251 0.33 26.72 1.43
CA GLY A 251 -1.04 27.23 1.31
C GLY A 251 -1.66 27.21 -0.09
N GLU A 252 -0.95 26.79 -1.14
CA GLU A 252 -1.53 26.72 -2.48
C GLU A 252 -2.44 25.50 -2.62
N GLU A 253 -3.71 25.71 -2.93
CA GLU A 253 -4.68 24.63 -3.15
C GLU A 253 -4.23 23.68 -4.27
N GLU A 254 -3.67 24.24 -5.35
CA GLU A 254 -3.18 23.48 -6.50
C GLU A 254 -1.98 22.59 -6.15
N ALA A 255 -1.14 23.04 -5.23
CA ALA A 255 -0.02 22.25 -4.74
C ALA A 255 -0.46 20.98 -4.03
N VAL A 256 -1.49 21.08 -3.19
CA VAL A 256 -2.07 19.94 -2.49
C VAL A 256 -2.70 18.97 -3.48
N LYS A 257 -3.42 19.49 -4.49
CA LYS A 257 -3.95 18.66 -5.60
C LYS A 257 -2.84 17.88 -6.31
N ILE A 258 -1.74 18.55 -6.66
CA ILE A 258 -0.57 17.89 -7.28
C ILE A 258 0.02 16.82 -6.35
N LEU A 259 0.14 17.11 -5.05
CA LEU A 259 0.68 16.17 -4.06
C LEU A 259 -0.20 14.92 -3.91
N LEU A 260 -1.50 15.09 -3.73
CA LEU A 260 -2.48 13.99 -3.64
C LEU A 260 -2.52 13.18 -4.93
N ARG A 261 -2.44 13.85 -6.09
CA ARG A 261 -2.35 13.17 -7.39
C ARG A 261 -1.04 12.41 -7.54
N LYS A 262 0.09 12.85 -6.98
CA LYS A 262 1.34 12.07 -7.09
C LYS A 262 1.44 10.96 -6.06
N LEU A 263 0.92 11.16 -4.85
CA LEU A 263 0.99 10.20 -3.75
C LEU A 263 -0.29 10.24 -2.89
N PRO A 264 -1.37 9.56 -3.32
CA PRO A 264 -2.61 9.52 -2.55
C PRO A 264 -2.42 8.93 -1.14
N ARG A 265 -1.49 7.97 -1.01
CA ARG A 265 -1.14 7.31 0.26
C ARG A 265 -0.59 8.28 1.31
N ILE A 266 -0.21 9.52 0.96
CA ILE A 266 0.25 10.50 1.93
C ILE A 266 -0.79 10.76 3.03
N LEU A 267 -2.08 10.69 2.68
CA LEU A 267 -3.20 10.80 3.63
C LEU A 267 -3.36 9.60 4.55
N SER A 268 -2.56 8.54 4.41
CA SER A 268 -2.55 7.42 5.36
C SER A 268 -1.63 7.66 6.57
N TYR A 269 -0.76 8.66 6.52
CA TYR A 269 0.08 9.05 7.67
C TYR A 269 -0.70 9.96 8.62
N SER A 270 -0.36 9.91 9.91
CA SER A 270 -0.96 10.82 10.89
C SER A 270 -0.39 12.24 10.76
N VAL A 271 -1.07 13.20 11.38
CA VAL A 271 -0.60 14.60 11.43
C VAL A 271 0.75 14.69 12.13
N GLU A 272 0.90 13.97 13.24
CA GLU A 272 2.12 13.95 14.05
C GLU A 272 3.30 13.42 13.23
N HIS A 273 3.11 12.30 12.52
CA HIS A 273 4.16 11.74 11.64
C HIS A 273 4.62 12.75 10.59
N PHE A 274 3.68 13.52 10.04
CA PHE A 274 4.00 14.50 9.01
C PHE A 274 4.74 15.72 9.57
N GLN A 275 4.29 16.25 10.71
CA GLN A 275 4.97 17.34 11.43
C GLN A 275 6.40 16.91 11.81
N ASP A 276 6.55 15.69 12.32
CA ASP A 276 7.82 15.07 12.64
C ASP A 276 8.79 14.99 11.46
N GLN A 277 8.28 14.77 10.25
CA GLN A 277 9.05 14.76 9.02
C GLN A 277 9.48 16.17 8.63
N ILE A 278 8.57 17.15 8.73
CA ILE A 278 8.89 18.56 8.44
C ILE A 278 9.98 19.07 9.40
N GLU A 279 9.84 18.76 10.69
CA GLU A 279 10.77 19.25 11.70
C GLU A 279 12.18 18.69 11.51
N PHE A 280 12.29 17.44 11.05
CA PHE A 280 13.57 16.89 10.62
C PHE A 280 14.23 17.75 9.52
N TRP A 281 13.49 18.13 8.47
CA TRP A 281 14.05 18.96 7.40
C TRP A 281 14.36 20.39 7.85
N ARG A 282 13.56 20.95 8.76
CA ARG A 282 13.86 22.24 9.40
C ARG A 282 15.14 22.20 10.22
N SER A 283 15.37 21.13 10.98
CA SER A 283 16.61 20.92 11.76
C SER A 283 17.88 20.86 10.89
N ILE A 284 17.73 20.55 9.59
CA ILE A 284 18.83 20.57 8.61
C ILE A 284 19.09 21.99 8.08
N GLY A 285 18.19 22.93 8.34
CA GLY A 285 18.26 24.32 7.89
C GLY A 285 17.51 24.59 6.60
N LEU A 286 16.55 23.75 6.22
CA LEU A 286 15.70 23.98 5.05
C LEU A 286 14.51 24.89 5.39
N SER A 287 14.23 25.85 4.50
CA SER A 287 13.04 26.69 4.59
C SER A 287 11.77 25.92 4.22
N LYS A 288 10.62 26.45 4.65
CA LYS A 288 9.29 25.90 4.32
C LYS A 288 9.10 25.63 2.82
N GLY A 289 9.49 26.58 1.97
CA GLY A 289 9.40 26.45 0.51
C GLY A 289 10.33 25.39 -0.08
N GLU A 290 11.53 25.21 0.49
CA GLU A 290 12.47 24.17 0.05
C GLU A 290 11.97 22.77 0.43
N ILE A 291 11.46 22.60 1.64
CA ILE A 291 10.85 21.35 2.12
C ILE A 291 9.67 20.98 1.21
N PHE A 292 8.81 21.95 0.96
CA PHE A 292 7.67 21.77 0.06
C PHE A 292 8.10 21.35 -1.35
N LYS A 293 9.11 22.00 -1.93
CA LYS A 293 9.61 21.62 -3.25
C LYS A 293 10.18 20.20 -3.27
N ILE A 294 10.85 19.74 -2.22
CA ILE A 294 11.31 18.35 -2.09
C ILE A 294 10.10 17.40 -2.08
N PHE A 295 9.04 17.71 -1.33
CA PHE A 295 7.84 16.87 -1.26
C PHE A 295 7.09 16.83 -2.60
N LEU A 296 7.03 17.94 -3.34
CA LEU A 296 6.44 17.95 -4.68
C LEU A 296 7.22 17.11 -5.70
N VAL A 297 8.55 17.16 -5.63
CA VAL A 297 9.43 16.39 -6.52
C VAL A 297 9.40 14.91 -6.16
N TYR A 298 9.39 14.59 -4.87
CA TYR A 298 9.41 13.22 -4.38
C TYR A 298 8.54 13.03 -3.12
N PRO A 299 7.21 12.92 -3.28
CA PRO A 299 6.29 12.80 -2.14
C PRO A 299 6.58 11.58 -1.25
N GLY A 300 7.14 10.51 -1.85
CA GLY A 300 7.46 9.27 -1.15
C GLY A 300 8.44 9.44 0.01
N VAL A 301 9.16 10.58 0.06
CA VAL A 301 10.07 10.92 1.15
C VAL A 301 9.39 10.93 2.53
N VAL A 302 8.11 11.27 2.60
CA VAL A 302 7.33 11.29 3.87
C VAL A 302 7.27 9.90 4.51
N GLY A 303 7.33 8.83 3.69
CA GLY A 303 7.36 7.46 4.18
C GLY A 303 8.75 6.91 4.51
N VAL A 304 9.81 7.71 4.35
CA VAL A 304 11.18 7.27 4.59
C VAL A 304 11.54 7.48 6.06
N SER A 305 12.12 6.45 6.69
CA SER A 305 12.58 6.53 8.09
C SER A 305 13.63 7.62 8.26
N LYS A 306 13.39 8.54 9.21
CA LYS A 306 14.31 9.62 9.56
C LYS A 306 15.65 9.06 10.03
N GLU A 307 15.63 8.09 10.94
CA GLU A 307 16.77 7.59 11.69
C GLU A 307 17.57 6.59 10.86
N ARG A 308 16.89 5.64 10.20
CA ARG A 308 17.58 4.57 9.46
C ARG A 308 18.02 4.99 8.07
N LYS A 309 17.39 6.01 7.46
CA LYS A 309 17.65 6.39 6.07
C LYS A 309 17.98 7.86 5.92
N LEU A 310 17.11 8.79 6.31
CA LEU A 310 17.30 10.21 5.98
C LEU A 310 18.53 10.80 6.68
N LYS A 311 18.66 10.61 7.99
CA LYS A 311 19.74 11.17 8.82
C LYS A 311 21.13 10.71 8.33
N PRO A 312 21.43 9.40 8.17
CA PRO A 312 22.73 8.97 7.63
C PRO A 312 23.04 9.52 6.24
N ARG A 313 22.00 9.67 5.39
CA ARG A 313 22.17 10.21 4.02
C ARG A 313 22.47 11.69 4.03
N VAL A 314 21.78 12.46 4.88
CA VAL A 314 22.05 13.89 5.06
C VAL A 314 23.42 14.10 5.70
N GLU A 315 23.79 13.31 6.69
CA GLU A 315 25.12 13.34 7.31
C GLU A 315 26.21 13.04 6.29
N PHE A 316 26.05 12.01 5.45
CA PHE A 316 26.97 11.75 4.34
C PHE A 316 27.13 12.97 3.40
N LEU A 317 26.03 13.65 3.04
CA LEU A 317 26.12 14.85 2.19
C LEU A 317 26.84 16.01 2.92
N LYS A 318 26.60 16.19 4.23
CA LYS A 318 27.32 17.16 5.06
C LYS A 318 28.82 16.81 5.15
N GLU A 319 29.18 15.55 5.33
CA GLU A 319 30.58 15.07 5.30
C GLU A 319 31.25 15.31 3.94
N CYS A 320 30.49 15.28 2.85
CA CYS A 320 30.96 15.67 1.52
C CYS A 320 31.08 17.20 1.34
N GLY A 321 30.81 17.99 2.38
CA GLY A 321 30.93 19.44 2.38
C GLY A 321 29.72 20.19 1.80
N LEU A 322 28.54 19.56 1.71
CA LEU A 322 27.31 20.23 1.26
C LEU A 322 26.60 20.92 2.43
N ASN A 323 26.25 22.19 2.26
CA ASN A 323 25.40 22.92 3.20
C ASN A 323 23.90 22.66 2.93
N ALA A 324 23.01 23.26 3.74
CA ALA A 324 21.55 23.09 3.60
C ALA A 324 21.04 23.40 2.17
N LYS A 325 21.47 24.51 1.58
CA LYS A 325 21.08 24.93 0.23
C LYS A 325 21.62 23.99 -0.86
N ASP A 326 22.84 23.47 -0.67
CA ASP A 326 23.40 22.43 -1.54
C ASP A 326 22.59 21.13 -1.47
N ILE A 327 22.24 20.69 -0.25
CA ILE A 327 21.43 19.49 -0.02
C ILE A 327 20.05 19.65 -0.67
N TYR A 328 19.40 20.80 -0.52
CA TYR A 328 18.16 21.10 -1.23
C TYR A 328 18.31 20.97 -2.76
N ARG A 329 19.32 21.62 -3.36
CA ARG A 329 19.59 21.53 -4.80
C ARG A 329 19.94 20.11 -5.26
N PHE A 330 20.60 19.34 -4.40
CA PHE A 330 20.91 17.94 -4.64
C PHE A 330 19.64 17.09 -4.65
N LEU A 331 18.81 17.18 -3.60
CA LEU A 331 17.61 16.35 -3.43
C LEU A 331 16.51 16.66 -4.44
N THR A 332 16.44 17.90 -4.93
CA THR A 332 15.52 18.26 -6.02
C THR A 332 15.93 17.66 -7.37
N LYS A 333 17.22 17.37 -7.58
CA LYS A 333 17.72 16.72 -8.81
C LYS A 333 17.85 15.20 -8.68
N ALA A 334 18.13 14.70 -7.48
CA ALA A 334 18.40 13.29 -7.20
C ALA A 334 17.60 12.76 -6.00
N PRO A 335 16.26 12.87 -6.01
CA PRO A 335 15.44 12.48 -4.85
C PRO A 335 15.51 10.99 -4.51
N LEU A 336 15.75 10.12 -5.51
CA LEU A 336 15.90 8.67 -5.32
C LEU A 336 17.07 8.32 -4.40
N PHE A 337 18.04 9.23 -4.23
CA PHE A 337 19.10 9.08 -3.25
C PHE A 337 18.56 8.80 -1.84
N LEU A 338 17.35 9.26 -1.49
CA LEU A 338 16.75 9.08 -0.16
C LEU A 338 16.01 7.74 0.05
N SER A 339 15.68 7.01 -1.01
CA SER A 339 14.87 5.78 -0.90
C SER A 339 15.59 4.50 -1.29
N LEU A 340 16.55 4.57 -2.22
CA LEU A 340 17.34 3.42 -2.69
C LEU A 340 17.95 2.62 -1.53
N SER A 341 18.03 1.30 -1.70
CA SER A 341 18.73 0.40 -0.78
C SER A 341 20.20 0.83 -0.65
N PHE A 342 20.72 0.86 0.58
CA PHE A 342 22.12 1.18 0.77
C PHE A 342 22.99 0.03 0.25
N GLU A 343 22.76 -1.19 0.75
CA GLU A 343 23.55 -2.38 0.40
C GLU A 343 23.42 -2.80 -1.05
N ASP A 344 22.20 -2.82 -1.58
CA ASP A 344 21.97 -3.35 -2.93
C ASP A 344 22.23 -2.35 -4.04
N ASN A 345 22.35 -1.06 -3.69
CA ASN A 345 22.37 0.02 -4.68
C ASN A 345 23.44 1.09 -4.40
N LEU A 346 23.29 1.89 -3.32
CA LEU A 346 24.15 3.04 -3.11
C LEU A 346 25.61 2.65 -2.82
N SER A 347 25.85 1.56 -2.08
CA SER A 347 27.20 1.07 -1.77
C SER A 347 27.94 0.62 -3.04
N LYS A 348 27.27 -0.10 -3.93
CA LYS A 348 27.83 -0.56 -5.22
C LYS A 348 28.18 0.62 -6.12
N LYS A 349 27.29 1.62 -6.20
CA LYS A 349 27.51 2.85 -6.98
C LYS A 349 28.65 3.69 -6.40
N LEU A 350 28.72 3.80 -5.09
CA LEU A 350 29.83 4.46 -4.40
C LEU A 350 31.16 3.76 -4.72
N GLY A 351 31.21 2.43 -4.61
CA GLY A 351 32.40 1.65 -4.96
C GLY A 351 32.79 1.79 -6.43
N PHE A 352 31.82 1.83 -7.34
CA PHE A 352 32.04 2.07 -8.76
C PHE A 352 32.68 3.44 -9.03
N LEU A 353 32.11 4.51 -8.47
CA LEU A 353 32.64 5.87 -8.65
C LEU A 353 34.04 6.02 -8.04
N VAL A 354 34.30 5.40 -6.89
CA VAL A 354 35.65 5.40 -6.29
C VAL A 354 36.65 4.69 -7.21
N LYS A 355 36.27 3.55 -7.81
CA LYS A 355 37.11 2.85 -8.80
C LYS A 355 37.35 3.67 -10.07
N LEU A 356 36.38 4.49 -10.48
CA LEU A 356 36.51 5.39 -11.61
C LEU A 356 37.46 6.57 -11.33
N GLY A 357 37.74 6.88 -10.05
CA GLY A 357 38.70 7.93 -9.66
C GLY A 357 38.15 8.98 -8.70
N TYR A 358 36.86 8.91 -8.33
CA TYR A 358 36.29 9.87 -7.39
C TYR A 358 36.86 9.69 -5.99
N LYS A 359 37.31 10.79 -5.39
CA LYS A 359 37.76 10.81 -3.99
C LYS A 359 36.57 10.68 -3.04
N ARG A 360 36.76 9.93 -1.95
CA ARG A 360 35.75 9.79 -0.90
C ARG A 360 35.50 11.12 -0.20
N ARG A 361 34.25 11.34 0.22
CA ARG A 361 33.81 12.51 1.00
C ARG A 361 34.12 13.86 0.32
N THR A 362 33.93 13.95 -0.99
CA THR A 362 34.03 15.23 -1.72
C THR A 362 32.71 15.63 -2.34
N ARG A 363 32.57 16.92 -2.67
CA ARG A 363 31.38 17.48 -3.31
C ARG A 363 31.13 16.82 -4.66
N GLU A 364 32.19 16.57 -5.42
CA GLU A 364 32.15 15.93 -6.74
C GLU A 364 31.57 14.51 -6.64
N LEU A 365 32.04 13.73 -5.67
CA LEU A 365 31.49 12.39 -5.41
C LEU A 365 30.01 12.45 -5.04
N ALA A 366 29.60 13.40 -4.18
CA ALA A 366 28.20 13.56 -3.82
C ALA A 366 27.34 13.83 -5.06
N PHE A 367 27.71 14.80 -5.90
CA PHE A 367 26.96 15.11 -7.12
C PHE A 367 26.96 13.95 -8.13
N ALA A 368 28.07 13.23 -8.26
CA ALA A 368 28.13 12.02 -9.08
C ALA A 368 27.20 10.92 -8.55
N MET A 369 27.20 10.67 -7.24
CA MET A 369 26.25 9.76 -6.58
C MET A 369 24.80 10.12 -6.90
N GLY A 370 24.47 11.41 -6.85
CA GLY A 370 23.15 11.91 -7.23
C GLY A 370 22.79 11.60 -8.69
N ALA A 371 23.70 11.88 -9.63
CA ALA A 371 23.49 11.62 -11.05
C ALA A 371 23.28 10.13 -11.35
N VAL A 372 24.00 9.24 -10.67
CA VAL A 372 23.93 7.79 -10.93
C VAL A 372 22.79 7.08 -10.19
N THR A 373 21.98 7.80 -9.40
CA THR A 373 20.81 7.20 -8.73
C THR A 373 19.81 6.59 -9.72
N ARG A 374 19.74 7.10 -10.95
CA ARG A 374 18.76 6.70 -11.99
C ARG A 374 19.24 5.62 -12.97
N THR A 375 20.45 5.10 -12.78
CA THR A 375 21.02 4.06 -13.64
C THR A 375 21.55 2.89 -12.81
N SER A 376 21.86 1.76 -13.46
CA SER A 376 22.48 0.60 -12.82
C SER A 376 24.00 0.62 -13.03
N CYS A 377 24.74 -0.15 -12.22
CA CYS A 377 26.20 -0.27 -12.40
C CYS A 377 26.55 -0.95 -13.72
N GLU A 378 25.73 -1.89 -14.16
CA GLU A 378 25.88 -2.59 -15.45
C GLU A 378 25.77 -1.59 -16.61
N ASN A 379 24.75 -0.72 -16.60
CA ASN A 379 24.63 0.31 -17.63
C ASN A 379 25.79 1.32 -17.57
N MET A 380 26.24 1.72 -16.37
CA MET A 380 27.43 2.60 -16.25
C MET A 380 28.66 1.94 -16.87
N GLN A 381 28.87 0.64 -16.66
CA GLN A 381 29.99 -0.09 -17.25
C GLN A 381 29.91 -0.11 -18.78
N LEU A 382 28.71 -0.31 -19.35
CA LEU A 382 28.50 -0.25 -20.81
C LEU A 382 28.74 1.16 -21.36
N VAL A 383 28.27 2.20 -20.67
CA VAL A 383 28.53 3.60 -21.04
C VAL A 383 30.02 3.91 -21.07
N ILE A 384 30.77 3.46 -20.07
CA ILE A 384 32.24 3.58 -20.08
C ILE A 384 32.82 2.81 -21.26
N GLY A 385 32.36 1.59 -21.51
CA GLY A 385 32.78 0.76 -22.65
C GLY A 385 32.64 1.47 -24.00
N VAL A 386 31.54 2.20 -24.21
CA VAL A 386 31.35 3.04 -25.41
C VAL A 386 32.41 4.12 -25.48
N PHE A 387 32.68 4.87 -24.42
CA PHE A 387 33.73 5.90 -24.47
C PHE A 387 35.11 5.33 -24.78
N LEU A 388 35.44 4.17 -24.19
CA LEU A 388 36.70 3.47 -24.45
C LEU A 388 36.81 3.00 -25.90
N SER A 389 35.71 2.53 -26.53
CA SER A 389 35.73 2.07 -27.93
C SER A 389 35.99 3.19 -28.93
N TYR A 390 35.66 4.44 -28.57
CA TYR A 390 35.97 5.65 -29.35
C TYR A 390 37.31 6.29 -28.95
N GLY A 391 38.14 5.61 -28.16
CA GLY A 391 39.53 6.01 -27.88
C GLY A 391 39.74 6.92 -26.66
N LEU A 392 38.70 7.20 -25.86
CA LEU A 392 38.89 7.89 -24.58
C LEU A 392 39.52 6.94 -23.55
N SER A 393 40.40 7.47 -22.70
CA SER A 393 40.94 6.72 -21.55
C SER A 393 39.96 6.70 -20.37
N THR A 394 40.26 5.88 -19.35
CA THR A 394 39.45 5.89 -18.12
C THR A 394 39.58 7.24 -17.40
N GLU A 395 40.76 7.84 -17.46
CA GLU A 395 41.10 9.16 -16.94
C GLU A 395 40.29 10.26 -17.64
N ASP A 396 40.13 10.16 -18.97
CA ASP A 396 39.30 11.08 -19.74
C ASP A 396 37.83 10.97 -19.33
N VAL A 397 37.31 9.74 -19.18
CA VAL A 397 35.94 9.50 -18.73
C VAL A 397 35.72 10.03 -17.31
N PHE A 398 36.70 9.84 -16.42
CA PHE A 398 36.67 10.43 -15.09
C PHE A 398 36.62 11.96 -15.16
N ALA A 399 37.55 12.60 -15.88
CA ALA A 399 37.61 14.05 -16.02
C ALA A 399 36.31 14.63 -16.61
N MET A 400 35.76 13.96 -17.62
CA MET A 400 34.49 14.30 -18.25
C MET A 400 33.32 14.18 -17.27
N SER A 401 33.22 13.05 -16.55
CA SER A 401 32.15 12.83 -15.58
C SER A 401 32.26 13.78 -14.38
N ASN A 402 33.47 14.17 -13.99
CA ASN A 402 33.68 15.10 -12.89
C ASN A 402 33.12 16.50 -13.21
N ARG A 403 33.13 16.90 -14.49
CA ARG A 403 32.50 18.14 -14.98
C ARG A 403 30.99 17.98 -15.20
N HIS A 404 30.58 16.83 -15.73
CA HIS A 404 29.18 16.54 -16.08
C HIS A 404 28.79 15.10 -15.67
N PRO A 405 28.43 14.88 -14.39
CA PRO A 405 28.23 13.51 -13.89
C PRO A 405 27.06 12.77 -14.54
N GLN A 406 26.14 13.50 -15.18
CA GLN A 406 25.04 12.93 -15.95
C GLN A 406 25.51 12.09 -17.14
N VAL A 407 26.76 12.22 -17.58
CA VAL A 407 27.31 11.39 -18.67
C VAL A 407 27.26 9.89 -18.33
N LEU A 408 27.39 9.53 -17.05
CA LEU A 408 27.41 8.13 -16.60
C LEU A 408 26.02 7.47 -16.58
N GLN A 409 24.93 8.25 -16.55
CA GLN A 409 23.57 7.71 -16.46
C GLN A 409 22.86 7.58 -17.82
N TYR A 410 23.49 7.98 -18.93
CA TYR A 410 22.88 7.83 -20.24
C TYR A 410 22.63 6.36 -20.58
N ASN A 411 21.66 6.11 -21.45
CA ASN A 411 21.43 4.78 -22.00
C ASN A 411 22.55 4.47 -23.00
N HIS A 412 23.30 3.37 -22.80
CA HIS A 412 24.47 3.04 -23.60
C HIS A 412 24.17 2.95 -25.11
N SER A 413 23.06 2.31 -25.51
CA SER A 413 22.72 2.15 -26.93
C SER A 413 22.36 3.48 -27.59
N SER A 414 21.68 4.37 -26.86
CA SER A 414 21.38 5.72 -27.34
C SER A 414 22.60 6.62 -27.35
N LEU A 415 23.57 6.37 -26.47
CA LEU A 415 24.84 7.07 -26.43
C LEU A 415 25.68 6.68 -27.64
N GLU A 416 25.82 5.38 -27.92
CA GLU A 416 26.57 4.84 -29.06
C GLU A 416 26.17 5.48 -30.39
N LYS A 417 24.86 5.53 -30.69
CA LYS A 417 24.34 6.23 -31.90
C LYS A 417 24.69 7.72 -31.97
N LYS A 418 24.81 8.39 -30.83
CA LYS A 418 25.22 9.81 -30.80
C LYS A 418 26.72 9.95 -31.03
N MET A 419 27.50 8.99 -30.55
CA MET A 419 28.95 8.96 -30.79
C MET A 419 29.22 8.69 -32.27
N GLU A 420 28.59 7.67 -32.84
CA GLU A 420 28.63 7.36 -34.28
C GLU A 420 28.31 8.59 -35.12
N TYR A 421 27.17 9.25 -34.88
CA TYR A 421 26.80 10.45 -35.63
C TYR A 421 27.78 11.62 -35.45
N LEU A 422 28.29 11.84 -34.24
CA LEU A 422 29.23 12.93 -33.97
C LEU A 422 30.58 12.72 -34.69
N ILE A 423 31.08 11.50 -34.70
CA ILE A 423 32.42 11.20 -35.21
C ILE A 423 32.38 10.91 -36.71
N GLU A 424 31.42 10.09 -37.16
CA GLU A 424 31.38 9.60 -38.55
C GLU A 424 30.65 10.57 -39.47
N GLU A 425 29.52 11.14 -39.05
CA GLU A 425 28.72 12.00 -39.91
C GLU A 425 29.07 13.48 -39.77
N MET A 426 29.28 13.97 -38.55
CA MET A 426 29.70 15.36 -38.33
C MET A 426 31.22 15.56 -38.44
N GLY A 427 32.00 14.49 -38.53
CA GLY A 427 33.47 14.54 -38.66
C GLY A 427 34.19 15.20 -37.47
N ARG A 428 33.59 15.20 -36.27
CA ARG A 428 34.12 15.92 -35.11
C ARG A 428 35.17 15.12 -34.36
N GLU A 429 36.10 15.81 -33.71
CA GLU A 429 37.11 15.13 -32.92
C GLU A 429 36.54 14.70 -31.56
N ILE A 430 36.85 13.46 -31.15
CA ILE A 430 36.40 12.91 -29.87
C ILE A 430 36.83 13.76 -28.67
N GLY A 431 37.99 14.44 -28.75
CA GLY A 431 38.51 15.31 -27.71
C GLY A 431 37.61 16.52 -27.41
N GLU A 432 36.82 16.97 -28.38
CA GLU A 432 35.85 18.07 -28.19
C GLU A 432 34.80 17.73 -27.13
N LEU A 433 34.49 16.44 -26.98
CA LEU A 433 33.53 15.97 -25.99
C LEU A 433 34.04 16.20 -24.55
N LEU A 434 35.36 16.18 -24.31
CA LEU A 434 35.94 16.44 -22.99
C LEU A 434 35.72 17.90 -22.57
N ALA A 435 35.68 18.81 -23.53
CA ALA A 435 35.36 20.21 -23.29
C ALA A 435 33.86 20.42 -23.04
N PHE A 436 32.99 19.73 -23.78
CA PHE A 436 31.53 19.92 -23.71
C PHE A 436 30.70 18.61 -23.67
N PRO A 437 30.76 17.83 -22.58
CA PRO A 437 30.06 16.55 -22.47
C PRO A 437 28.53 16.65 -22.40
N ALA A 438 28.00 17.84 -22.09
CA ALA A 438 26.57 18.10 -22.06
C ALA A 438 25.90 17.95 -23.43
N PHE A 439 26.67 18.01 -24.53
CA PHE A 439 26.21 17.74 -25.89
C PHE A 439 25.43 16.43 -25.99
N LEU A 440 25.94 15.36 -25.36
CA LEU A 440 25.33 14.03 -25.37
C LEU A 440 23.98 13.97 -24.63
N GLY A 441 23.63 15.01 -23.88
CA GLY A 441 22.33 15.13 -23.22
C GLY A 441 21.18 15.48 -24.19
N TYR A 442 21.46 16.02 -25.38
CA TYR A 442 20.43 16.34 -26.37
C TYR A 442 19.88 15.08 -27.06
N LYS A 443 18.64 15.16 -27.55
CA LYS A 443 18.06 14.11 -28.40
C LYS A 443 18.80 14.09 -29.75
N LEU A 444 19.08 12.91 -30.29
CA LEU A 444 19.79 12.76 -31.56
C LEU A 444 19.13 13.56 -32.69
N GLU A 445 17.80 13.45 -32.84
CA GLU A 445 17.02 14.25 -33.82
C GLU A 445 17.17 15.77 -33.69
N ARG A 446 17.49 16.27 -32.50
CA ARG A 446 17.74 17.70 -32.28
C ARG A 446 19.17 18.08 -32.67
N ILE A 447 20.11 17.15 -32.51
CA ILE A 447 21.50 17.31 -32.94
C ILE A 447 21.53 17.34 -34.47
N LYS A 448 20.95 16.32 -35.14
CA LYS A 448 20.88 16.21 -36.60
C LYS A 448 20.32 17.46 -37.26
N ARG A 449 19.11 17.87 -36.85
CA ARG A 449 18.46 19.08 -37.38
C ARG A 449 19.27 20.35 -37.26
N ARG A 450 20.06 20.51 -36.19
CA ARG A 450 20.89 21.71 -36.00
C ARG A 450 22.10 21.69 -36.93
N TYR A 451 22.72 20.53 -37.08
CA TYR A 451 23.85 20.35 -37.97
C TYR A 451 23.44 20.56 -39.44
N GLU A 452 22.37 19.89 -39.89
CA GLU A 452 21.84 20.03 -41.25
C GLU A 452 21.42 21.47 -41.59
N SER A 453 20.90 22.24 -40.61
CA SER A 453 20.56 23.65 -40.82
C SER A 453 21.77 24.58 -40.91
N GLU A 454 22.92 24.17 -40.36
CA GLU A 454 24.18 24.92 -40.42
C GLU A 454 24.95 24.60 -41.71
N GLU A 455 24.78 23.41 -42.31
CA GLU A 455 25.38 23.08 -43.61
C GLU A 455 24.54 23.57 -44.82
N GLY A 456 23.25 23.85 -44.62
CA GLY A 456 22.31 24.23 -45.68
C GLY A 456 22.15 25.74 -45.96
N GLY A 457 22.96 26.60 -45.34
CA GLY A 457 22.95 28.06 -45.53
C GLY A 457 24.35 28.60 -45.78
#